data_AF-A0A6G3Q432-F1
#
_entry.id   AF-A0A6G3Q432-F1
#
_cell.length_a   1.000
_cell.length_b   1.000
_cell.length_c   1.000
_cell.angle_alpha   90.00
_cell.angle_beta   90.00
_cell.angle_gamma   90.00
#
_symmetry.space_group_name_H-M   'P 1'
#
loop_
_entity.id
_entity.type
_entity.pdbx_description
1 polymer ?
#
loop_
_entity_poly.entity_id
_entity_poly.type
_entity_poly.pdbx_seq_one_letter_code
_entity_poly.pdbx_strand_id
1 'polypeptide(L)'
;MSVKQLSTDNSAPGSHCSSCGAPYGEGVSGWPRTCPACGTVAYRNPLPVAVALQPVYDTKGAALVVITRTIAPARGGTALPGGYVDHREDWRQAVVRELREETGIEAASRDVRLVDALSSPDGHLLLFGTLPERPADQLPQSAATDETDGWHLLRRPEELAFPLHTLAARAWFEGRY
;
A
#
# COMPACT_ATOMS: atom_id res chain seq x y z
N MET A 1 -53.10 -3.18 11.21
CA MET A 1 -52.38 -4.39 10.78
C MET A 1 -51.14 -3.97 10.01
N SER A 2 -50.00 -4.52 10.42
CA SER A 2 -48.68 -4.59 9.77
C SER A 2 -48.11 -3.34 9.10
N VAL A 3 -47.18 -2.70 9.82
CA VAL A 3 -46.16 -1.82 9.24
C VAL A 3 -45.36 -2.66 8.23
N LYS A 4 -45.41 -2.31 6.94
CA LYS A 4 -44.52 -2.89 5.95
C LYS A 4 -43.09 -2.58 6.38
N GLN A 5 -42.41 -3.62 6.85
CA GLN A 5 -41.00 -3.60 7.16
C GLN A 5 -40.25 -3.27 5.86
N LEU A 6 -39.71 -2.06 5.77
CA LEU A 6 -38.84 -1.69 4.67
C LEU A 6 -37.66 -2.65 4.68
N SER A 7 -37.49 -3.38 3.57
CA SER A 7 -36.34 -4.24 3.33
C SER A 7 -35.08 -3.39 3.43
N THR A 8 -34.28 -3.64 4.46
CA THR A 8 -32.93 -3.09 4.56
C THR A 8 -32.14 -3.52 3.32
N ASP A 9 -31.52 -2.56 2.64
CA ASP A 9 -30.75 -2.77 1.41
C ASP A 9 -29.92 -4.06 1.43
N ASN A 10 -30.28 -5.02 0.56
CA ASN A 10 -29.67 -6.35 0.49
C ASN A 10 -28.24 -6.35 -0.07
N SER A 11 -27.68 -5.19 -0.40
CA SER A 11 -26.39 -5.06 -1.10
C SER A 11 -25.26 -4.61 -0.16
N ALA A 12 -25.03 -5.36 0.93
CA ALA A 12 -23.78 -5.21 1.70
C ALA A 12 -22.62 -5.97 1.00
N PRO A 13 -21.40 -5.41 0.93
CA PRO A 13 -20.24 -6.11 0.37
C PRO A 13 -20.03 -7.48 1.02
N GLY A 14 -20.02 -8.52 0.20
CA GLY A 14 -19.90 -9.89 0.68
C GLY A 14 -21.18 -10.48 1.29
N SER A 15 -22.38 -9.95 1.05
CA SER A 15 -23.62 -10.62 1.48
C SER A 15 -23.92 -11.92 0.69
N HIS A 16 -23.34 -12.08 -0.50
CA HIS A 16 -23.57 -13.21 -1.41
C HIS A 16 -22.28 -13.94 -1.78
N CYS A 17 -22.41 -15.21 -2.16
CA CYS A 17 -21.33 -16.04 -2.65
C CYS A 17 -20.87 -15.56 -4.04
N SER A 18 -19.57 -15.31 -4.21
CA SER A 18 -18.99 -14.91 -5.50
C SER A 18 -18.96 -16.04 -6.54
N SER A 19 -19.17 -17.29 -6.13
CA SER A 19 -19.18 -18.45 -7.02
C SER A 19 -20.57 -18.73 -7.62
N CYS A 20 -21.62 -18.72 -6.81
CA CYS A 20 -22.98 -19.09 -7.25
C CYS A 20 -24.05 -18.00 -7.08
N GLY A 21 -23.71 -16.86 -6.48
CA GLY A 21 -24.64 -15.75 -6.23
C GLY A 21 -25.63 -15.95 -5.08
N ALA A 22 -25.63 -17.11 -4.40
CA ALA A 22 -26.53 -17.35 -3.27
C ALA A 22 -26.18 -16.46 -2.06
N PRO A 23 -27.18 -15.94 -1.32
CA PRO A 23 -26.92 -15.23 -0.06
C PRO A 23 -26.29 -16.18 0.96
N TYR A 24 -25.40 -15.68 1.82
CA TYR A 24 -24.86 -16.49 2.91
C TYR A 24 -25.90 -16.78 4.01
N GLY A 25 -26.97 -15.98 4.08
CA GLY A 25 -28.03 -16.12 5.08
C GLY A 25 -27.77 -15.36 6.37
N GLU A 26 -28.80 -15.22 7.20
CA GLU A 26 -28.71 -14.58 8.51
C GLU A 26 -27.84 -15.42 9.46
N GLY A 27 -26.99 -14.76 10.25
CA GLY A 27 -26.14 -15.41 11.24
C GLY A 27 -24.79 -15.92 10.74
N VAL A 28 -24.55 -16.01 9.42
CA VAL A 28 -23.22 -16.27 8.87
C VAL A 28 -22.37 -15.00 8.97
N SER A 29 -21.57 -14.93 10.02
CA SER A 29 -20.63 -13.84 10.30
C SER A 29 -19.20 -14.35 10.36
N GLY A 30 -18.23 -13.47 10.10
CA GLY A 30 -16.81 -13.81 10.13
C GLY A 30 -16.27 -14.51 8.88
N TRP A 31 -14.98 -14.85 8.93
CA TRP A 31 -14.21 -15.47 7.85
C TRP A 31 -13.24 -16.52 8.44
N PRO A 32 -12.90 -17.60 7.69
CA PRO A 32 -13.50 -17.99 6.43
C PRO A 32 -14.96 -18.44 6.62
N ARG A 33 -15.72 -18.47 5.53
CA ARG A 33 -17.12 -18.91 5.56
C ARG A 33 -17.44 -19.79 4.36
N THR A 34 -18.28 -20.79 4.58
CA THR A 34 -18.68 -21.75 3.57
C THR A 34 -20.06 -21.40 3.05
N CYS A 35 -20.23 -21.33 1.73
CA CYS A 35 -21.53 -21.09 1.11
C CYS A 35 -22.46 -22.30 1.37
N PRO A 36 -23.65 -22.10 1.94
CA PRO A 36 -24.57 -23.20 2.23
C PRO A 36 -25.17 -23.82 0.95
N ALA A 37 -25.16 -23.10 -0.17
CA ALA A 37 -25.76 -23.57 -1.43
C ALA A 37 -24.81 -24.41 -2.29
N CYS A 38 -23.54 -24.00 -2.44
CA CYS A 38 -22.59 -24.66 -3.34
C CYS A 38 -21.32 -25.20 -2.63
N GLY A 39 -21.20 -25.03 -1.32
CA GLY A 39 -20.06 -25.50 -0.54
C GLY A 39 -18.75 -24.74 -0.76
N THR A 40 -18.72 -23.68 -1.59
CA THR A 40 -17.52 -22.87 -1.82
C THR A 40 -17.10 -22.15 -0.53
N VAL A 41 -15.83 -22.25 -0.14
CA VAL A 41 -15.26 -21.52 0.99
C VAL A 41 -14.72 -20.17 0.50
N ALA A 42 -15.13 -19.08 1.14
CA ALA A 42 -14.63 -17.75 0.88
C ALA A 42 -13.76 -17.28 2.05
N TYR A 43 -12.65 -16.63 1.71
CA TYR A 43 -11.67 -16.06 2.63
C TYR A 43 -11.66 -14.54 2.52
N ARG A 44 -11.28 -13.85 3.60
CA ARG A 44 -10.91 -12.44 3.58
C ARG A 44 -9.44 -12.35 3.97
N ASN A 45 -8.60 -12.17 2.96
CA ASN A 45 -7.15 -12.08 3.14
C ASN A 45 -6.73 -10.61 3.21
N PRO A 46 -5.60 -10.30 3.87
CA PRO A 46 -5.01 -8.98 3.77
C PRO A 46 -4.69 -8.61 2.32
N LEU A 47 -4.86 -7.34 1.98
CA LEU A 47 -4.45 -6.80 0.69
C LEU A 47 -2.95 -6.45 0.74
N PRO A 48 -2.12 -7.02 -0.17
CA PRO A 48 -0.71 -6.70 -0.22
C PRO A 48 -0.47 -5.30 -0.80
N VAL A 49 0.40 -4.54 -0.15
CA VAL A 49 0.85 -3.21 -0.57
C VAL A 49 2.38 -3.22 -0.62
N ALA A 50 2.96 -2.76 -1.71
CA ALA A 50 4.40 -2.63 -1.87
C ALA A 50 4.82 -1.17 -1.65
N VAL A 51 5.85 -0.96 -0.82
CA VAL A 51 6.33 0.38 -0.46
C VAL A 51 7.83 0.48 -0.74
N ALA A 52 8.24 1.52 -1.46
CA ALA A 52 9.62 1.77 -1.85
C ALA A 52 10.35 2.64 -0.83
N LEU A 53 11.51 2.17 -0.37
CA LEU A 53 12.55 3.01 0.23
C LEU A 53 13.62 3.21 -0.84
N GLN A 54 13.76 4.44 -1.32
CA GLN A 54 14.86 4.85 -2.21
C GLN A 54 15.81 5.77 -1.44
N PRO A 55 16.91 5.22 -0.88
CA PRO A 55 17.97 6.01 -0.27
C PRO A 55 18.70 6.86 -1.31
N VAL A 56 19.09 8.06 -0.92
CA VAL A 56 19.97 8.93 -1.70
C VAL A 56 20.98 9.63 -0.81
N TYR A 57 22.06 10.13 -1.41
CA TYR A 57 22.99 11.03 -0.73
C TYR A 57 23.30 12.27 -1.57
N ASP A 58 23.60 13.35 -0.87
CA ASP A 58 24.20 14.56 -1.42
C ASP A 58 25.20 15.17 -0.42
N THR A 59 25.65 16.40 -0.67
CA THR A 59 26.59 17.11 0.21
C THR A 59 26.04 17.39 1.62
N LYS A 60 24.73 17.23 1.85
CA LYS A 60 24.08 17.37 3.16
C LYS A 60 23.85 16.02 3.85
N GLY A 61 24.28 14.90 3.25
CA GLY A 61 24.20 13.55 3.82
C GLY A 61 23.11 12.68 3.19
N ALA A 62 22.83 11.56 3.84
CA ALA A 62 21.84 10.59 3.38
C ALA A 62 20.40 11.07 3.61
N ALA A 63 19.49 10.68 2.73
CA ALA A 63 18.07 11.01 2.77
C ALA A 63 17.23 9.89 2.12
N LEU A 64 15.91 9.93 2.33
CA LEU A 64 14.95 9.09 1.62
C LEU A 64 14.13 9.94 0.65
N VAL A 65 13.83 9.39 -0.52
CA VAL A 65 12.81 9.93 -1.41
C VAL A 65 11.42 9.70 -0.80
N VAL A 66 10.63 10.76 -0.71
CA VAL A 66 9.22 10.76 -0.29
C VAL A 66 8.38 11.56 -1.28
N ILE A 67 7.08 11.30 -1.34
CA ILE A 67 6.12 12.00 -2.20
C ILE A 67 5.13 12.82 -1.38
N THR A 68 4.54 13.82 -2.03
CA THR A 68 3.37 14.55 -1.50
C THR A 68 2.12 14.06 -2.22
N ARG A 69 1.18 13.44 -1.49
CA ARG A 69 0.00 12.79 -2.08
C ARG A 69 -1.03 13.80 -2.60
N THR A 70 -1.58 13.59 -3.79
CA THR A 70 -2.71 14.39 -4.33
C THR A 70 -4.03 13.63 -4.31
N ILE A 71 -4.04 12.36 -3.91
CA ILE A 71 -5.24 11.51 -3.83
C ILE A 71 -5.55 11.08 -2.39
N ALA A 72 -6.81 10.71 -2.14
CA ALA A 72 -7.22 10.13 -0.87
C ALA A 72 -6.74 8.66 -0.76
N PRO A 73 -6.52 8.13 0.46
CA PRO A 73 -6.55 8.82 1.76
C PRO A 73 -5.36 9.77 1.95
N ALA A 74 -5.43 10.64 2.97
CA ALA A 74 -4.35 11.55 3.39
C ALA A 74 -3.76 12.46 2.28
N ARG A 75 -4.64 13.04 1.45
CA ARG A 75 -4.27 14.07 0.46
C ARG A 75 -3.51 15.21 1.15
N GLY A 76 -2.43 15.66 0.53
CA GLY A 76 -1.51 16.68 1.02
C GLY A 76 -0.47 16.16 2.02
N GLY A 77 -0.55 14.89 2.43
CA GLY A 77 0.41 14.27 3.33
C GLY A 77 1.65 13.75 2.62
N THR A 78 2.77 13.75 3.33
CA THR A 78 4.03 13.14 2.88
C THR A 78 4.03 11.63 3.10
N ALA A 79 4.41 10.84 2.11
CA ALA A 79 4.49 9.38 2.23
C ALA A 79 5.72 8.82 1.51
N LEU A 80 6.18 7.63 1.90
CA LEU A 80 6.99 6.79 1.02
C LEU A 80 6.18 6.39 -0.22
N PRO A 81 6.79 6.28 -1.42
CA PRO A 81 6.10 5.80 -2.60
C PRO A 81 5.59 4.37 -2.45
N GLY A 82 4.39 4.07 -2.93
CA GLY A 82 3.84 2.72 -2.81
C GLY A 82 2.34 2.59 -3.07
N GLY A 83 1.94 1.37 -3.39
CA GLY A 83 0.56 1.03 -3.76
C GLY A 83 0.31 -0.47 -3.75
N TYR A 84 -0.87 -0.88 -4.21
CA TYR A 84 -1.29 -2.28 -4.15
C TYR A 84 -0.45 -3.15 -5.09
N VAL A 85 -0.21 -4.39 -4.66
CA VAL A 85 0.37 -5.41 -5.55
C VAL A 85 -0.74 -5.99 -6.42
N ASP A 86 -0.57 -5.93 -7.73
CA ASP A 86 -1.57 -6.42 -8.68
C ASP A 86 -1.69 -7.95 -8.69
N HIS A 87 -2.81 -8.44 -9.23
CA HIS A 87 -3.01 -9.89 -9.35
C HIS A 87 -1.90 -10.51 -10.23
N ARG A 88 -1.17 -11.47 -9.65
CA ARG A 88 -0.01 -12.17 -10.25
C ARG A 88 1.23 -11.30 -10.47
N GLU A 89 1.27 -10.11 -9.88
CA GLU A 89 2.46 -9.28 -9.85
C GLU A 89 3.42 -9.75 -8.74
N ASP A 90 4.73 -9.79 -9.04
CA ASP A 90 5.73 -9.96 -7.99
C ASP A 90 5.86 -8.67 -7.18
N TRP A 91 5.88 -8.76 -5.85
CA TRP A 91 5.92 -7.58 -4.99
C TRP A 91 7.10 -6.64 -5.27
N ARG A 92 8.24 -7.14 -5.78
CA ARG A 92 9.39 -6.28 -6.18
C ARG A 92 9.11 -5.52 -7.45
N GLN A 93 8.30 -6.09 -8.36
CA GLN A 93 7.81 -5.37 -9.54
C GLN A 93 6.86 -4.25 -9.12
N ALA A 94 5.96 -4.52 -8.16
CA ALA A 94 5.11 -3.49 -7.59
C ALA A 94 5.92 -2.34 -6.97
N VAL A 95 6.96 -2.64 -6.15
CA VAL A 95 7.85 -1.60 -5.57
C VAL A 95 8.41 -0.66 -6.64
N VAL A 96 8.96 -1.20 -7.73
CA VAL A 96 9.57 -0.36 -8.79
C VAL A 96 8.54 0.29 -9.71
N ARG A 97 7.37 -0.33 -9.89
CA ARG A 97 6.25 0.24 -10.64
C ARG A 97 5.71 1.48 -9.93
N GLU A 98 5.38 1.35 -8.66
CA GLU A 98 4.86 2.44 -7.82
C GLU A 98 5.88 3.58 -7.68
N LEU A 99 7.15 3.24 -7.43
CA LEU A 99 8.22 4.25 -7.43
C LEU A 99 8.24 5.04 -8.75
N ARG A 100 8.18 4.35 -9.89
CA ARG A 100 8.20 5.00 -11.21
C ARG A 100 6.95 5.86 -11.43
N GLU A 101 5.78 5.35 -11.12
CA GLU A 101 4.49 6.03 -11.34
C GLU A 101 4.36 7.31 -10.50
N GLU A 102 4.86 7.30 -9.27
CA GLU A 102 4.76 8.44 -8.36
C GLU A 102 5.94 9.41 -8.43
N THR A 103 7.12 8.99 -8.91
CA THR A 103 8.34 9.82 -8.85
C THR A 103 9.11 9.95 -10.17
N GLY A 104 8.81 9.12 -11.16
CA GLY A 104 9.60 9.00 -12.39
C GLY A 104 10.95 8.27 -12.21
N ILE A 105 11.33 7.87 -10.99
CA ILE A 105 12.60 7.20 -10.71
C ILE A 105 12.54 5.75 -11.18
N GLU A 106 13.44 5.36 -12.08
CA GLU A 106 13.53 3.98 -12.57
C GLU A 106 14.44 3.11 -11.70
N ALA A 107 14.05 1.86 -11.50
CA ALA A 107 14.84 0.86 -10.80
C ALA A 107 14.55 -0.55 -11.34
N ALA A 108 15.49 -1.47 -11.18
CA ALA A 108 15.26 -2.87 -11.52
C ALA A 108 14.72 -3.64 -10.31
N SER A 109 13.66 -4.42 -10.50
CA SER A 109 13.05 -5.22 -9.42
C SER A 109 14.01 -6.22 -8.77
N ARG A 110 15.06 -6.65 -9.49
CA ARG A 110 16.12 -7.51 -8.96
C ARG A 110 16.98 -6.83 -7.87
N ASP A 111 17.00 -5.50 -7.84
CA ASP A 111 17.80 -4.72 -6.89
C ASP A 111 17.01 -4.43 -5.59
N VAL A 112 15.71 -4.71 -5.59
CA VAL A 112 14.84 -4.53 -4.42
C VAL A 112 15.14 -5.61 -3.38
N ARG A 113 15.45 -5.18 -2.15
CA ARG A 113 15.61 -6.07 -0.99
C ARG A 113 14.50 -5.82 0.01
N LEU A 114 13.87 -6.88 0.51
CA LEU A 114 12.87 -6.77 1.58
C LEU A 114 13.56 -6.30 2.86
N VAL A 115 13.04 -5.25 3.48
CA VAL A 115 13.55 -4.74 4.77
C VAL A 115 12.54 -4.89 5.90
N ASP A 116 11.24 -4.92 5.59
CA ASP A 116 10.21 -5.18 6.60
C ASP A 116 8.90 -5.68 5.97
N ALA A 117 8.08 -6.33 6.80
CA ALA A 117 6.73 -6.76 6.48
C ALA A 117 5.80 -6.44 7.65
N LEU A 118 4.93 -5.44 7.48
CA LEU A 118 4.09 -4.91 8.56
C LEU A 118 2.59 -5.10 8.23
N SER A 119 1.80 -5.48 9.24
CA SER A 119 0.36 -5.62 9.09
C SER A 119 -0.37 -4.38 9.62
N SER A 120 -1.23 -3.78 8.81
CA SER A 120 -2.18 -2.75 9.28
C SER A 120 -3.41 -3.42 9.90
N PRO A 121 -3.97 -2.86 11.01
CA PRO A 121 -5.27 -3.26 11.53
C PRO A 121 -6.41 -3.20 10.49
N ASP A 122 -6.26 -2.38 9.44
CA ASP A 122 -7.25 -2.21 8.37
C ASP A 122 -7.23 -3.35 7.33
N GLY A 123 -6.42 -4.40 7.55
CA GLY A 123 -6.36 -5.57 6.67
C GLY A 123 -5.40 -5.39 5.49
N HIS A 124 -4.31 -4.65 5.67
CA HIS A 124 -3.24 -4.53 4.68
C HIS A 124 -1.97 -5.24 5.17
N LEU A 125 -1.25 -5.88 4.25
CA LEU A 125 0.12 -6.38 4.47
C LEU A 125 1.08 -5.50 3.65
N LEU A 126 1.86 -4.67 4.31
CA LEU A 126 2.83 -3.80 3.67
C LEU A 126 4.17 -4.51 3.58
N LEU A 127 4.72 -4.59 2.37
CA LEU A 127 6.05 -5.09 2.08
C LEU A 127 6.95 -3.89 1.76
N PHE A 128 7.91 -3.61 2.63
CA PHE A 128 8.86 -2.51 2.45
C PHE A 128 10.10 -3.02 1.73
N GLY A 129 10.31 -2.54 0.50
CA GLY A 129 11.48 -2.84 -0.31
C GLY A 129 12.46 -1.67 -0.33
N THR A 130 13.71 -1.91 0.03
CA THR A 130 14.79 -0.93 -0.14
C THR A 130 15.51 -1.13 -1.47
N LEU A 131 15.91 -0.03 -2.07
CA LEU A 131 16.67 0.03 -3.31
C LEU A 131 18.13 0.44 -3.03
N PRO A 132 19.06 0.21 -3.98
CA PRO A 132 20.42 0.73 -3.85
C PRO A 132 20.41 2.24 -3.68
N GLU A 133 21.28 2.72 -2.79
CA GLU A 133 21.50 4.14 -2.57
C GLU A 133 22.08 4.80 -3.84
N ARG A 134 21.66 6.05 -4.14
CA ARG A 134 22.08 6.78 -5.34
C ARG A 134 22.40 8.25 -5.06
N PRO A 135 23.26 8.90 -5.87
CA PRO A 135 23.43 10.35 -5.82
C PRO A 135 22.11 11.07 -6.13
N ALA A 136 21.74 12.07 -5.33
CA ALA A 136 20.50 12.82 -5.52
C ALA A 136 20.46 13.59 -6.86
N ASP A 137 21.63 14.00 -7.38
CA ASP A 137 21.77 14.71 -8.67
C ASP A 137 21.63 13.80 -9.91
N GLN A 138 21.56 12.48 -9.71
CA GLN A 138 21.29 11.50 -10.76
C GLN A 138 19.82 11.11 -10.86
N LEU A 139 18.96 11.63 -9.96
CA LEU A 139 17.53 11.40 -10.05
C LEU A 139 16.87 12.32 -11.09
N PRO A 140 15.80 11.86 -11.78
CA PRO A 140 15.00 12.72 -12.65
C PRO A 140 14.42 13.90 -11.87
N GLN A 141 14.27 15.06 -12.50
CA GLN A 141 13.66 16.22 -11.84
C GLN A 141 12.29 15.87 -11.26
N SER A 142 12.06 16.24 -10.00
CA SER A 142 10.75 16.11 -9.36
C SER A 142 9.67 16.88 -10.13
N ALA A 143 8.57 16.20 -10.45
CA ALA A 143 7.44 16.72 -11.18
C ALA A 143 6.15 16.07 -10.66
N ALA A 144 5.02 16.78 -10.80
CA ALA A 144 3.72 16.24 -10.46
C ALA A 144 3.34 15.06 -11.37
N THR A 145 2.62 14.10 -10.80
CA THR A 145 2.05 12.94 -11.48
C THR A 145 0.54 12.92 -11.28
N ASP A 146 -0.14 11.88 -11.76
CA ASP A 146 -1.59 11.72 -11.52
C ASP A 146 -1.93 11.53 -10.03
N GLU A 147 -0.96 11.13 -9.20
CA GLU A 147 -1.15 10.74 -7.80
C GLU A 147 -0.36 11.58 -6.79
N THR A 148 0.62 12.37 -7.25
CA THR A 148 1.51 13.14 -6.38
C THR A 148 1.81 14.55 -6.93
N ASP A 149 2.15 15.48 -6.05
CA ASP A 149 2.71 16.80 -6.41
C ASP A 149 4.23 16.72 -6.67
N GLY A 150 4.76 15.51 -6.85
CA GLY A 150 6.18 15.21 -6.98
C GLY A 150 6.83 14.71 -5.70
N TRP A 151 8.13 14.44 -5.82
CA TRP A 151 8.96 13.90 -4.75
C TRP A 151 9.90 14.95 -4.13
N HIS A 152 10.28 14.72 -2.87
CA HIS A 152 11.27 15.51 -2.13
C HIS A 152 12.10 14.60 -1.21
N LEU A 153 13.12 15.18 -0.55
CA LEU A 153 14.04 14.44 0.29
C LEU A 153 13.70 14.59 1.77
N LEU A 154 13.35 13.47 2.40
CA LEU A 154 13.23 13.35 3.84
C LEU A 154 14.63 13.16 4.43
N ARG A 155 15.09 14.10 5.26
CA ARG A 155 16.47 14.14 5.79
C ARG A 155 16.60 13.76 7.26
N ARG A 156 15.47 13.59 7.93
CA ARG A 156 15.40 13.18 9.34
C ARG A 156 14.13 12.36 9.54
N PRO A 157 14.02 11.58 10.62
CA PRO A 157 12.75 10.95 10.97
C PRO A 157 11.68 12.03 11.19
N GLU A 158 10.59 11.94 10.44
CA GLU A 158 9.40 12.77 10.61
C GLU A 158 8.15 11.87 10.59
N GLU A 159 7.04 12.41 11.07
CA GLU A 159 5.75 11.74 10.93
C GLU A 159 5.27 11.84 9.48
N LEU A 160 4.98 10.68 8.88
CA LEU A 160 4.43 10.55 7.53
C LEU A 160 2.93 10.31 7.60
N ALA A 161 2.26 10.51 6.46
CA ALA A 161 0.81 10.37 6.28
C ALA A 161 0.25 9.02 6.74
N PHE A 162 1.08 7.97 6.70
CA PHE A 162 0.71 6.63 7.12
C PHE A 162 1.60 6.16 8.29
N PRO A 163 1.03 5.68 9.40
CA PRO A 163 1.80 5.26 10.58
C PRO A 163 2.88 4.21 10.27
N LEU A 164 2.59 3.24 9.39
CA LEU A 164 3.56 2.22 9.01
C LEU A 164 4.70 2.78 8.14
N HIS A 165 4.45 3.84 7.35
CA HIS A 165 5.51 4.55 6.63
C HIS A 165 6.42 5.28 7.62
N THR A 166 5.85 5.91 8.66
CA THR A 166 6.62 6.54 9.75
C THR A 166 7.53 5.54 10.45
N LEU A 167 7.04 4.33 10.74
CA LEU A 167 7.85 3.28 11.37
C LEU A 167 9.01 2.84 10.49
N ALA A 168 8.76 2.61 9.19
CA ALA A 168 9.78 2.19 8.24
C ALA A 168 10.83 3.30 7.97
N ALA A 169 10.40 4.54 7.80
CA ALA A 169 11.33 5.67 7.62
C ALA A 169 12.21 5.86 8.86
N ARG A 170 11.64 5.80 10.07
CA ARG A 170 12.41 5.85 11.32
C ARG A 170 13.42 4.71 11.41
N ALA A 171 13.02 3.49 11.08
CA ALA A 171 13.90 2.33 11.09
C ALA A 171 15.12 2.49 10.20
N TRP A 172 14.92 3.05 9.00
CA TRP A 172 16.01 3.35 8.09
C TRP A 172 16.99 4.36 8.68
N PHE A 173 16.51 5.48 9.23
CA PHE A 173 17.36 6.48 9.88
C PHE A 173 18.08 5.96 11.14
N GLU A 174 17.54 4.95 11.81
CA GLU A 174 18.17 4.26 12.94
C GLU A 174 19.22 3.23 12.50
N GLY A 175 19.41 3.02 11.19
CA GLY A 175 20.36 2.05 10.64
C GLY A 175 19.92 0.59 10.79
N ARG A 176 18.60 0.34 10.93
CA ARG A 176 18.06 -1.02 11.05
C ARG A 176 17.88 -1.74 9.71
N TYR A 177 17.96 -1.00 8.59
CA TYR A 177 17.77 -1.49 7.22
C TYR A 177 19.01 -1.25 6.36
#